data_AF-D8M3Z9-F1
#
_entry.id   AF-D8M3Z9-F1
#
_cell.length_a   1.000
_cell.length_b   1.000
_cell.length_c   1.000
_cell.angle_alpha   90.00
_cell.angle_beta   90.00
_cell.angle_gamma   90.00
#
_symmetry.space_group_name_H-M   'P 1'
#
loop_
_entity.id
_entity.type
_entity.pdbx_description
1 polymer ?
#
loop_
_entity_poly.entity_id
_entity_poly.type
_entity_poly.pdbx_seq_one_letter_code
_entity_poly.pdbx_strand_id
1 'polypeptide(L)'
;MAARLNEKLEIYWVKTENYPWWPAQLVFSEKEAEANEKEGSGKDGCTAESNIRVRLLSIDKEVTVSNPALILPFKNHVFELKDVELSLRDSFCRALDFANNIINHQTNPQKNGIIQSKKRDDYISWDEYFMGLACLSAMRSKDPNTQVGACIVNAYNQIVGIGYNGFPRGCSDDVLPWSREGDNELDTKYMYVCHAEMNAILNINTANARGCKMYVSLFPCNNCCKMIIQSGIVEVIYLRDKYYDSNMSVASRRMFDMAGVKYTVYSGKRSDILIRLCENDSHWIVCS
;
A
#
# COMPACT_ATOMS: atom_id res chain seq x y z
N MET A 1 38.70 -33.68 12.23
CA MET A 1 39.03 -32.29 11.86
C MET A 1 37.74 -31.69 11.29
N ALA A 2 37.02 -30.86 12.04
CA ALA A 2 35.70 -30.36 11.65
C ALA A 2 35.84 -29.29 10.56
N ALA A 3 35.35 -29.56 9.36
CA ALA A 3 35.23 -28.56 8.31
C ALA A 3 34.05 -27.63 8.65
N ARG A 4 34.36 -26.40 9.09
CA ARG A 4 33.38 -25.31 9.13
C ARG A 4 33.08 -24.89 7.70
N LEU A 5 31.92 -25.27 7.19
CA LEU A 5 31.35 -24.67 5.98
C LEU A 5 30.81 -23.29 6.35
N ASN A 6 31.32 -22.26 5.68
CA ASN A 6 30.75 -20.91 5.71
C ASN A 6 29.33 -20.98 5.13
N GLU A 7 28.31 -20.92 5.99
CA GLU A 7 26.91 -20.81 5.60
C GLU A 7 26.68 -19.48 4.87
N LYS A 8 26.69 -19.50 3.54
CA LYS A 8 26.04 -18.44 2.76
C LYS A 8 24.54 -18.65 2.88
N LEU A 9 23.87 -17.80 3.67
CA LEU A 9 22.40 -17.69 3.66
C LEU A 9 21.96 -17.13 2.30
N GLU A 10 21.46 -17.99 1.42
CA GLU A 10 20.68 -17.56 0.26
C GLU A 10 19.17 -17.76 0.57
N ILE A 11 18.40 -16.69 0.41
CA ILE A 11 16.93 -16.70 0.56
C ILE A 11 16.32 -16.96 -0.82
N TYR A 12 15.47 -17.97 -0.91
CA TYR A 12 14.74 -18.33 -2.13
C TYR A 12 13.27 -17.97 -1.98
N TRP A 13 12.57 -17.75 -3.09
CA TRP A 13 11.13 -17.51 -3.10
C TRP A 13 10.43 -18.68 -3.82
N VAL A 14 9.39 -19.23 -3.21
CA VAL A 14 8.65 -20.37 -3.73
C VAL A 14 7.19 -19.97 -3.96
N LYS A 15 6.64 -20.28 -5.13
CA LYS A 15 5.22 -20.10 -5.49
C LYS A 15 4.64 -21.45 -5.89
N THR A 16 3.42 -21.74 -5.45
CA THR A 16 2.66 -22.90 -5.94
C THR A 16 1.45 -22.41 -6.72
N GLU A 17 0.75 -23.28 -7.46
CA GLU A 17 -0.47 -22.88 -8.21
C GLU A 17 -1.54 -22.22 -7.31
N ASN A 18 -1.59 -22.61 -6.03
CA ASN A 18 -2.66 -22.20 -5.11
C ASN A 18 -2.22 -21.18 -4.05
N TYR A 19 -0.93 -20.82 -3.97
CA TYR A 19 -0.43 -19.93 -2.93
C TYR A 19 0.60 -18.92 -3.48
N PRO A 20 0.62 -17.68 -2.96
CA PRO A 20 1.51 -16.61 -3.41
C PRO A 20 2.99 -16.93 -3.13
N TRP A 21 3.92 -16.03 -3.47
CA TRP A 21 5.36 -16.23 -3.23
C TRP A 21 5.69 -16.20 -1.72
N TRP A 22 6.42 -17.20 -1.23
CA TRP A 22 6.91 -17.27 0.17
C TRP A 22 8.44 -17.38 0.24
N PRO A 23 9.09 -16.72 1.21
CA PRO A 23 10.52 -16.89 1.44
C PRO A 23 10.81 -18.27 2.05
N ALA A 24 11.79 -18.97 1.50
CA ALA A 24 12.26 -20.28 1.93
C ALA A 24 13.78 -20.30 2.01
N GLN A 25 14.31 -21.13 2.92
CA GLN A 25 15.73 -21.39 3.03
C GLN A 25 16.01 -22.84 2.64
N LEU A 26 16.94 -23.05 1.70
CA LEU A 26 17.41 -24.38 1.35
C LEU A 26 18.46 -24.82 2.38
N VAL A 27 18.30 -26.02 2.93
CA VAL A 27 19.26 -26.62 3.86
C VAL A 27 19.74 -27.94 3.25
N PHE A 28 20.98 -27.95 2.76
CA PHE A 28 21.60 -29.15 2.24
C PHE A 28 22.09 -30.00 3.41
N SER A 29 21.64 -31.26 3.51
CA SER A 29 22.23 -32.23 4.44
C SER A 29 23.04 -33.25 3.66
N GLU A 30 24.36 -33.26 3.81
CA GLU A 30 25.15 -34.42 3.42
C GLU A 30 24.89 -35.54 4.42
N LYS A 31 24.40 -36.69 3.95
CA LYS A 31 24.52 -37.95 4.69
C LYS A 31 25.28 -38.97 3.85
N GLU A 32 26.55 -39.06 4.21
CA GLU A 32 27.48 -40.21 4.19
C GLU A 32 27.11 -41.38 3.27
N ALA A 33 27.84 -41.46 2.15
CA ALA A 33 28.05 -42.70 1.43
C ALA A 33 28.96 -43.62 2.27
N GLU A 34 28.38 -44.42 3.17
CA GLU A 34 29.07 -45.62 3.66
C GLU A 34 28.98 -46.69 2.58
N ALA A 35 30.06 -46.77 1.79
CA ALA A 35 30.29 -47.84 0.85
C ALA A 35 30.46 -49.16 1.62
N ASN A 36 29.56 -50.11 1.40
CA ASN A 36 29.90 -51.52 1.59
C ASN A 36 30.94 -51.88 0.53
N GLU A 37 32.21 -51.89 0.92
CA GLU A 37 33.26 -52.59 0.20
C GLU A 37 32.92 -54.08 0.14
N LYS A 38 32.44 -54.55 -1.03
CA LYS A 38 32.76 -55.90 -1.53
C LYS A 38 32.93 -55.84 -3.05
N GLU A 39 34.20 -55.88 -3.43
CA GLU A 39 34.81 -56.55 -4.59
C GLU A 39 34.02 -56.66 -5.90
N GLY A 40 34.64 -56.18 -6.97
CA GLY A 40 34.63 -56.90 -8.24
C GLY A 40 33.90 -56.22 -9.40
N SER A 41 34.69 -55.55 -10.23
CA SER A 41 34.53 -55.48 -11.70
C SER A 41 33.17 -55.12 -12.30
N GLY A 42 33.12 -53.93 -12.90
CA GLY A 42 32.44 -53.73 -14.18
C GLY A 42 31.01 -53.19 -14.11
N LYS A 43 30.87 -51.96 -14.64
CA LYS A 43 29.67 -51.39 -15.28
C LYS A 43 28.31 -51.63 -14.61
N ASP A 44 27.77 -50.54 -14.07
CA ASP A 44 26.38 -50.06 -14.16
C ASP A 44 25.82 -49.57 -12.80
N GLY A 45 25.25 -48.36 -12.83
CA GLY A 45 24.23 -47.88 -11.88
C GLY A 45 24.65 -47.60 -10.43
N CYS A 46 25.01 -46.35 -10.13
CA CYS A 46 24.86 -45.78 -8.79
C CYS A 46 24.02 -44.50 -8.87
N THR A 47 22.70 -44.65 -8.83
CA THR A 47 21.76 -43.54 -8.58
C THR A 47 21.77 -43.23 -7.09
N ALA A 48 22.68 -42.38 -6.64
CA ALA A 48 22.61 -41.81 -5.31
C ALA A 48 21.48 -40.77 -5.28
N GLU A 49 20.30 -41.16 -4.80
CA GLU A 49 19.16 -40.27 -4.54
C GLU A 49 19.56 -39.22 -3.50
N SER A 50 19.92 -38.03 -3.96
CA SER A 50 20.21 -36.90 -3.08
C SER A 50 18.90 -36.24 -2.65
N ASN A 51 18.45 -36.58 -1.44
CA ASN A 51 17.30 -35.94 -0.80
C ASN A 51 17.69 -34.53 -0.30
N ILE A 52 16.97 -33.49 -0.73
CA ILE A 52 17.20 -32.09 -0.29
C ILE A 52 16.17 -31.71 0.76
N ARG A 53 16.57 -31.06 1.86
CA ARG A 53 15.64 -30.51 2.85
C ARG A 53 15.40 -29.03 2.61
N VAL A 54 14.14 -28.63 2.66
CA VAL A 54 13.71 -27.22 2.53
C VAL A 54 13.09 -26.78 3.83
N ARG A 55 13.63 -25.72 4.45
CA ARG A 55 13.06 -25.11 5.66
C ARG A 55 12.20 -23.92 5.27
N LEU A 56 10.92 -23.99 5.61
CA LEU A 56 9.98 -22.88 5.42
C LEU A 56 10.08 -21.95 6.62
N LEU A 57 10.72 -20.79 6.41
CA LEU A 57 11.03 -19.81 7.47
C LEU A 57 9.78 -19.25 8.17
N SER A 58 8.63 -19.26 7.50
CA SER A 58 7.38 -18.73 8.06
C SER A 58 6.74 -19.64 9.12
N ILE A 59 7.08 -20.94 9.14
CA ILE A 59 6.44 -21.94 10.01
C ILE A 59 7.44 -22.86 10.73
N ASP A 60 8.72 -22.59 10.56
CA ASP A 60 9.85 -23.30 11.13
C ASP A 60 9.81 -24.83 10.97
N LYS A 61 9.43 -25.30 9.78
CA LYS A 61 9.37 -26.74 9.44
C LYS A 61 10.27 -27.10 8.26
N GLU A 62 10.90 -28.27 8.36
CA GLU A 62 11.69 -28.89 7.29
C GLU A 62 10.85 -29.91 6.50
N VAL A 63 10.96 -29.88 5.18
CA VAL A 63 10.36 -30.86 4.26
C VAL A 63 11.46 -31.48 3.40
N THR A 64 11.43 -32.79 3.21
CA THR A 64 12.42 -33.51 2.37
C THR A 64 11.87 -33.69 0.97
N VAL A 65 12.66 -33.34 -0.05
CA VAL A 65 12.34 -33.46 -1.47
C VAL A 65 13.24 -34.51 -2.11
N SER A 66 12.61 -35.52 -2.71
CA SER A 66 13.28 -36.76 -3.15
C SER A 66 13.73 -36.79 -4.60
N ASN A 67 13.65 -35.66 -5.33
CA ASN A 67 14.13 -35.59 -6.72
C ASN A 67 14.87 -34.27 -7.00
N PRO A 68 16.22 -34.28 -7.01
CA PRO A 68 17.05 -33.07 -7.07
C PRO A 68 17.12 -32.43 -8.47
N ALA A 69 16.48 -33.00 -9.51
CA ALA A 69 16.42 -32.41 -10.85
C ALA A 69 15.68 -31.05 -10.89
N LEU A 70 14.93 -30.71 -9.85
CA LEU A 70 14.22 -29.42 -9.69
C LEU A 70 15.07 -28.32 -9.04
N ILE A 71 16.35 -28.58 -8.73
CA ILE A 71 17.23 -27.60 -8.09
C ILE A 71 18.52 -27.50 -8.92
N LEU A 72 18.50 -26.66 -9.95
CA LEU A 72 19.70 -26.24 -10.68
C LEU A 72 20.10 -24.83 -10.23
N PRO A 73 21.41 -24.55 -10.05
CA PRO A 73 21.86 -23.21 -9.77
C PRO A 73 21.72 -22.39 -11.05
N PHE A 74 21.23 -21.15 -10.96
CA PHE A 74 21.83 -19.95 -11.55
C PHE A 74 20.84 -18.77 -11.60
N LYS A 75 21.41 -17.60 -11.29
CA LYS A 75 20.87 -16.23 -11.32
C LYS A 75 19.74 -15.98 -12.33
N ASN A 76 18.69 -15.31 -11.84
CA ASN A 76 17.79 -14.42 -12.57
C ASN A 76 16.91 -14.99 -13.69
N HIS A 77 16.35 -16.20 -13.56
CA HIS A 77 15.15 -16.56 -14.34
C HIS A 77 14.08 -17.28 -13.48
N VAL A 78 12.84 -16.83 -13.67
CA VAL A 78 11.59 -17.30 -13.03
C VAL A 78 11.10 -18.54 -13.78
N PHE A 79 10.71 -19.61 -13.06
CA PHE A 79 10.07 -20.78 -13.66
C PHE A 79 8.74 -21.13 -12.97
N GLU A 80 7.72 -21.48 -13.78
CA GLU A 80 6.43 -22.03 -13.34
C GLU A 80 6.56 -23.54 -13.10
N LEU A 81 6.10 -24.01 -11.93
CA LEU A 81 6.00 -25.44 -11.62
C LEU A 81 4.85 -26.08 -12.43
N LYS A 82 5.12 -26.48 -13.68
CA LYS A 82 4.14 -27.19 -14.52
C LYS A 82 4.27 -28.72 -14.54
N ASP A 83 5.37 -29.28 -14.02
CA ASP A 83 5.68 -30.72 -14.17
C ASP A 83 5.97 -31.45 -12.85
N VAL A 84 5.17 -31.22 -11.80
CA VAL A 84 5.25 -32.04 -10.56
C VAL A 84 4.22 -33.15 -10.60
N GLU A 85 4.68 -34.40 -10.46
CA GLU A 85 3.84 -35.59 -10.35
C GLU A 85 2.73 -35.42 -9.30
N LEU A 86 1.50 -35.78 -9.68
CA LEU A 86 0.26 -35.59 -8.91
C LEU A 86 0.34 -36.08 -7.45
N SER A 87 1.17 -37.08 -7.15
CA SER A 87 1.32 -37.66 -5.80
C SER A 87 2.06 -36.75 -4.81
N LEU A 88 3.07 -36.00 -5.27
CA LEU A 88 3.80 -35.03 -4.43
C LEU A 88 2.98 -33.76 -4.20
N ARG A 89 2.23 -33.33 -5.22
CA ARG A 89 1.28 -32.21 -5.13
C ARG A 89 0.23 -32.45 -4.06
N ASP A 90 -0.36 -33.65 -4.05
CA ASP A 90 -1.35 -34.05 -3.06
C ASP A 90 -0.78 -34.13 -1.65
N SER A 91 0.45 -34.63 -1.50
CA SER A 91 1.12 -34.74 -0.20
C SER A 91 1.43 -33.36 0.39
N PHE A 92 1.81 -32.39 -0.47
CA PHE A 92 2.07 -31.02 -0.07
C PHE A 92 0.79 -30.26 0.31
N CYS A 93 -0.29 -30.40 -0.49
CA CYS A 93 -1.61 -29.84 -0.17
C CYS A 93 -2.17 -30.41 1.14
N ARG A 94 -2.05 -31.72 1.38
CA ARG A 94 -2.48 -32.36 2.64
C ARG A 94 -1.67 -31.88 3.84
N ALA A 95 -0.38 -31.61 3.68
CA ALA A 95 0.45 -31.04 4.75
C ALA A 95 0.04 -29.59 5.10
N LEU A 96 -0.34 -28.81 4.09
CA LEU A 96 -0.91 -27.46 4.22
C LEU A 96 -2.29 -27.49 4.90
N ASP A 97 -3.19 -28.38 4.48
CA ASP A 97 -4.51 -28.55 5.08
C ASP A 97 -4.44 -29.06 6.52
N PHE A 98 -3.49 -29.95 6.81
CA PHE A 98 -3.23 -30.45 8.17
C PHE A 98 -2.64 -29.34 9.06
N ALA A 99 -1.74 -28.51 8.55
CA ALA A 99 -1.22 -27.35 9.28
C ALA A 99 -2.33 -26.33 9.58
N ASN A 100 -3.19 -26.03 8.61
CA ASN A 100 -4.35 -25.15 8.79
C ASN A 100 -5.36 -25.74 9.79
N ASN A 101 -5.62 -27.05 9.75
CA ASN A 101 -6.50 -27.71 10.72
C ASN A 101 -5.93 -27.74 12.14
N ILE A 102 -4.61 -27.89 12.32
CA ILE A 102 -3.98 -27.81 13.66
C ILE A 102 -4.07 -26.39 14.21
N ILE A 103 -3.83 -25.37 13.37
CA ILE A 103 -3.98 -23.96 13.77
C ILE A 103 -5.43 -23.66 14.18
N ASN A 104 -6.41 -24.20 13.46
CA ASN A 104 -7.83 -23.99 13.76
C ASN A 104 -8.36 -24.83 14.94
N HIS A 105 -7.79 -26.02 15.20
CA HIS A 105 -8.23 -26.91 16.29
C HIS A 105 -7.51 -26.72 17.63
N GLN A 106 -6.34 -26.07 17.68
CA GLN A 106 -5.68 -25.75 18.95
C GLN A 106 -6.31 -24.57 19.71
N THR A 107 -7.32 -23.90 19.14
CA THR A 107 -8.11 -22.85 19.80
C THR A 107 -9.56 -23.26 20.02
N ASN A 108 -9.85 -24.39 20.68
CA ASN A 108 -11.15 -24.53 21.35
C ASN A 108 -11.23 -25.65 22.42
N PRO A 109 -10.86 -25.38 23.69
CA PRO A 109 -11.59 -25.96 24.80
C PRO A 109 -12.90 -25.20 24.94
N GLN A 110 -14.03 -25.91 24.82
CA GLN A 110 -15.38 -25.36 25.00
C GLN A 110 -15.46 -24.43 26.22
N LYS A 111 -15.59 -23.13 25.96
CA LYS A 111 -16.08 -22.16 26.94
C LYS A 111 -17.37 -21.59 26.40
N ASN A 112 -18.47 -21.83 27.12
CA ASN A 112 -19.72 -21.10 27.01
C ASN A 112 -19.49 -19.63 27.38
N GLY A 113 -18.85 -18.87 26.49
CA GLY A 113 -18.58 -17.46 26.62
C GLY A 113 -18.81 -16.80 25.27
N ILE A 114 -19.52 -15.67 25.28
CA ILE A 114 -19.71 -14.82 24.10
C ILE A 114 -18.34 -14.62 23.45
N ILE A 115 -18.16 -15.08 22.21
CA ILE A 115 -16.95 -14.82 21.42
C ILE A 115 -16.94 -13.32 21.16
N GLN A 116 -16.31 -12.55 22.04
CA GLN A 116 -16.07 -11.13 21.81
C GLN A 116 -15.00 -11.00 20.74
N SER A 117 -15.42 -10.74 19.50
CA SER A 117 -14.49 -10.33 18.46
C SER A 117 -13.92 -8.95 18.84
N LYS A 118 -12.59 -8.83 18.82
CA LYS A 118 -11.91 -7.55 19.04
C LYS A 118 -11.89 -6.77 17.73
N LYS A 119 -12.09 -5.45 17.79
CA LYS A 119 -11.85 -4.57 16.64
C LYS A 119 -10.38 -4.67 16.20
N ARG A 120 -10.13 -4.40 14.91
CA ARG A 120 -8.78 -4.22 14.38
C ARG A 120 -8.06 -3.08 15.10
N ASP A 121 -6.75 -3.18 15.22
CA ASP A 121 -5.89 -2.15 15.80
C ASP A 121 -5.15 -1.33 14.73
N ASP A 122 -5.15 -1.79 13.47
CA ASP A 122 -4.40 -1.24 12.34
C ASP A 122 -5.26 -0.39 11.37
N TYR A 123 -6.49 -0.05 11.75
CA TYR A 123 -7.34 0.84 10.96
C TYR A 123 -6.79 2.28 10.95
N ILE A 124 -7.09 3.02 9.88
CA ILE A 124 -6.73 4.43 9.75
C ILE A 124 -7.65 5.32 10.60
N SER A 125 -7.09 6.37 11.16
CA SER A 125 -7.84 7.43 11.84
C SER A 125 -8.65 8.26 10.84
N TRP A 126 -9.60 9.05 11.37
CA TRP A 126 -10.39 9.97 10.56
C TRP A 126 -9.53 11.00 9.82
N ASP A 127 -8.53 11.58 10.50
CA ASP A 127 -7.63 12.54 9.87
C ASP A 127 -6.81 11.91 8.74
N GLU A 128 -6.29 10.69 8.95
CA GLU A 128 -5.59 9.93 7.90
C GLU A 128 -6.51 9.61 6.72
N TYR A 129 -7.75 9.24 6.98
CA TYR A 129 -8.74 9.00 5.94
C TYR A 129 -9.05 10.26 5.14
N PHE A 130 -9.34 11.39 5.78
CA PHE A 130 -9.74 12.62 5.09
C PHE A 130 -8.58 13.29 4.37
N MET A 131 -7.39 13.30 4.96
CA MET A 131 -6.19 13.76 4.27
C MET A 131 -5.81 12.80 3.13
N GLY A 132 -5.95 11.49 3.34
CA GLY A 132 -5.79 10.47 2.29
C GLY A 132 -6.73 10.70 1.12
N LEU A 133 -7.99 11.05 1.36
CA LEU A 133 -8.95 11.42 0.32
C LEU A 133 -8.59 12.72 -0.39
N ALA A 134 -8.10 13.73 0.31
CA ALA A 134 -7.60 14.96 -0.32
C ALA A 134 -6.41 14.64 -1.25
N CYS A 135 -5.47 13.81 -0.81
CA CYS A 135 -4.34 13.35 -1.64
C CYS A 135 -4.80 12.50 -2.83
N LEU A 136 -5.72 11.56 -2.64
CA LEU A 136 -6.28 10.74 -3.71
C LEU A 136 -7.03 11.59 -4.73
N SER A 137 -7.76 12.61 -4.28
CA SER A 137 -8.47 13.55 -5.15
C SER A 137 -7.50 14.38 -5.99
N ALA A 138 -6.34 14.75 -5.44
CA ALA A 138 -5.29 15.43 -6.19
C ALA A 138 -4.82 14.62 -7.40
N MET A 139 -4.87 13.28 -7.36
CA MET A 139 -4.52 12.40 -8.49
C MET A 139 -5.47 12.54 -9.69
N ARG A 140 -6.62 13.22 -9.54
CA ARG A 140 -7.49 13.59 -10.66
C ARG A 140 -7.09 14.89 -11.36
N SER A 141 -6.20 15.69 -10.77
CA SER A 141 -5.71 16.91 -11.41
C SER A 141 -4.90 16.58 -12.66
N LYS A 142 -5.14 17.34 -13.73
CA LYS A 142 -4.39 17.26 -14.98
C LYS A 142 -3.27 18.28 -15.07
N ASP A 143 -3.08 19.11 -14.03
CA ASP A 143 -1.98 20.07 -13.99
C ASP A 143 -0.66 19.30 -13.93
N PRO A 144 0.28 19.49 -14.88
CA PRO A 144 1.53 18.73 -14.89
C PRO A 144 2.52 19.19 -13.80
N ASN A 145 2.28 20.33 -13.17
CA ASN A 145 3.23 20.95 -12.24
C ASN A 145 2.86 20.76 -10.77
N THR A 146 1.58 20.89 -10.44
CA THR A 146 1.14 20.90 -9.04
C THR A 146 -0.26 20.32 -8.94
N GLN A 147 -0.37 19.19 -8.25
CA GLN A 147 -1.63 18.52 -8.01
C GLN A 147 -2.05 18.77 -6.56
N VAL A 148 -3.17 19.47 -6.40
CA VAL A 148 -3.78 19.80 -5.11
C VAL A 148 -5.15 19.15 -5.05
N GLY A 149 -5.49 18.63 -3.88
CA GLY A 149 -6.82 18.10 -3.60
C GLY A 149 -7.32 18.59 -2.25
N ALA A 150 -8.63 18.63 -2.10
CA ALA A 150 -9.32 19.10 -0.92
C ALA A 150 -10.53 18.21 -0.62
N CYS A 151 -10.80 18.01 0.67
CA CYS A 151 -11.92 17.24 1.21
C CYS A 151 -12.58 18.05 2.32
N ILE A 152 -13.88 18.29 2.23
CA ILE A 152 -14.68 19.01 3.23
C ILE A 152 -15.52 18.00 3.98
N VAL A 153 -15.49 18.07 5.31
CA VAL A 153 -16.22 17.17 6.20
C VAL A 153 -17.02 17.94 7.24
N ASN A 154 -18.19 17.41 7.60
CA ASN A 154 -19.03 18.01 8.64
C ASN A 154 -18.65 17.51 10.05
N ALA A 155 -19.37 18.01 11.07
CA ALA A 155 -19.15 17.64 12.47
C ALA A 155 -19.41 16.15 12.79
N TYR A 156 -20.07 15.41 11.88
CA TYR A 156 -20.36 13.99 12.00
C TYR A 156 -19.37 13.11 11.22
N ASN A 157 -18.23 13.67 10.77
CA ASN A 157 -17.24 12.98 9.95
C ASN A 157 -17.82 12.46 8.61
N GLN A 158 -18.80 13.16 8.05
CA GLN A 158 -19.33 12.86 6.73
C GLN A 158 -18.69 13.79 5.70
N ILE A 159 -18.30 13.21 4.57
CA ILE A 159 -17.76 13.97 3.44
C ILE A 159 -18.90 14.73 2.78
N VAL A 160 -18.76 16.05 2.74
CA VAL A 160 -19.77 16.93 2.13
C VAL A 160 -19.29 17.57 0.84
N GLY A 161 -17.97 17.59 0.57
CA GLY A 161 -17.42 18.14 -0.67
C GLY A 161 -16.02 17.63 -0.96
N ILE A 162 -15.70 17.42 -2.24
CA ILE A 162 -14.38 17.01 -2.71
C ILE A 162 -14.00 17.89 -3.90
N GLY A 163 -12.73 18.26 -3.99
CA GLY A 163 -12.19 19.03 -5.09
C GLY A 163 -10.74 18.70 -5.40
N TYR A 164 -10.34 19.01 -6.63
CA TYR A 164 -8.96 19.03 -7.11
C TYR A 164 -8.78 20.22 -8.05
N ASN A 165 -7.55 20.67 -8.27
CA ASN A 165 -7.31 21.78 -9.19
C ASN A 165 -7.46 21.37 -10.65
N GLY A 166 -8.17 22.18 -11.43
CA GLY A 166 -8.51 21.92 -12.83
C GLY A 166 -9.19 23.12 -13.47
N PHE A 167 -9.42 23.09 -14.79
CA PHE A 167 -10.16 24.16 -15.45
C PHE A 167 -11.68 24.10 -15.13
N PRO A 168 -12.43 25.19 -15.37
CA PRO A 168 -13.87 25.24 -15.16
C PRO A 168 -14.61 24.16 -15.95
N ARG A 169 -15.79 23.77 -15.49
CA ARG A 169 -16.62 22.78 -16.18
C ARG A 169 -16.93 23.23 -17.61
N GLY A 170 -16.69 22.35 -18.57
CA GLY A 170 -16.90 22.64 -20.00
C GLY A 170 -15.72 23.31 -20.69
N CYS A 171 -14.69 23.74 -19.97
CA CYS A 171 -13.43 24.19 -20.56
C CYS A 171 -12.51 22.98 -20.79
N SER A 172 -12.03 22.79 -22.02
CA SER A 172 -11.18 21.64 -22.37
C SER A 172 -9.76 21.81 -21.82
N ASP A 173 -9.27 20.77 -21.15
CA ASP A 173 -7.88 20.68 -20.68
C ASP A 173 -6.86 20.48 -21.82
N ASP A 174 -7.33 20.20 -23.04
CA ASP A 174 -6.50 20.06 -24.24
C ASP A 174 -6.38 21.37 -25.02
N VAL A 175 -7.21 22.38 -24.69
CA VAL A 175 -7.25 23.67 -25.39
C VAL A 175 -6.65 24.79 -24.54
N LEU A 176 -6.96 24.83 -23.25
CA LEU A 176 -6.44 25.85 -22.35
C LEU A 176 -4.99 25.57 -21.93
N PRO A 177 -4.16 26.62 -21.74
CA PRO A 177 -2.76 26.44 -21.46
C PRO A 177 -2.51 25.97 -20.02
N TRP A 178 -1.74 24.88 -19.87
CA TRP A 178 -1.20 24.45 -18.58
C TRP A 178 0.12 25.14 -18.22
N SER A 179 0.67 25.94 -19.13
CA SER A 179 1.95 26.62 -18.95
C SER A 179 1.88 27.64 -17.80
N ARG A 180 3.02 27.84 -17.15
CA ARG A 180 3.23 28.87 -16.13
C ARG A 180 3.80 30.17 -16.71
N GLU A 181 4.26 30.10 -17.95
CA GLU A 181 4.92 31.18 -18.68
C GLU A 181 4.29 31.26 -20.08
N GLY A 182 4.17 32.47 -20.61
CA GLY A 182 3.57 32.75 -21.91
C GLY A 182 3.77 34.21 -22.27
N ASP A 183 3.48 34.56 -23.53
CA ASP A 183 3.70 35.91 -24.05
C ASP A 183 2.84 36.95 -23.32
N ASN A 184 1.67 36.53 -22.83
CA ASN A 184 0.82 37.32 -21.94
C ASN A 184 0.10 36.41 -20.92
N GLU A 185 -0.68 37.00 -20.01
CA GLU A 185 -1.37 36.27 -18.94
C GLU A 185 -2.38 35.24 -19.45
N LEU A 186 -3.00 35.47 -20.61
CA LEU A 186 -3.98 34.56 -21.24
C LEU A 186 -3.32 33.29 -21.79
N ASP A 187 -2.01 33.30 -21.97
CA ASP A 187 -1.22 32.13 -22.39
C ASP A 187 -0.74 31.29 -21.20
N THR A 188 -1.14 31.67 -19.98
CA THR A 188 -0.81 30.95 -18.75
C THR A 188 -2.04 30.31 -18.12
N LYS A 189 -1.82 29.26 -17.33
CA LYS A 189 -2.90 28.59 -16.59
C LYS A 189 -3.57 29.47 -15.53
N TYR A 190 -2.89 30.52 -15.06
CA TYR A 190 -3.29 31.25 -13.85
C TYR A 190 -4.63 31.98 -14.00
N MET A 191 -5.00 32.36 -15.23
CA MET A 191 -6.27 33.02 -15.52
C MET A 191 -7.46 32.06 -15.55
N TYR A 192 -7.20 30.75 -15.68
CA TYR A 192 -8.26 29.76 -15.93
C TYR A 192 -8.38 28.72 -14.83
N VAL A 193 -7.28 28.38 -14.13
CA VAL A 193 -7.28 27.26 -13.19
C VAL A 193 -8.14 27.55 -11.96
N CYS A 194 -9.09 26.66 -11.67
CA CYS A 194 -9.80 26.62 -10.41
C CYS A 194 -9.00 25.79 -9.40
N HIS A 195 -8.82 26.33 -8.20
CA HIS A 195 -8.11 25.66 -7.12
C HIS A 195 -8.97 24.53 -6.50
N ALA A 196 -8.30 23.59 -5.81
CA ALA A 196 -8.96 22.43 -5.21
C ALA A 196 -9.99 22.84 -4.14
N GLU A 197 -9.66 23.84 -3.32
CA GLU A 197 -10.50 24.38 -2.26
C GLU A 197 -11.78 25.02 -2.83
N MET A 198 -11.62 25.80 -3.91
CA MET A 198 -12.72 26.40 -4.65
C MET A 198 -13.65 25.32 -5.20
N ASN A 199 -13.09 24.33 -5.89
CA ASN A 199 -13.86 23.23 -6.44
C ASN A 199 -14.54 22.41 -5.35
N ALA A 200 -13.90 22.16 -4.20
CA ALA A 200 -14.50 21.44 -3.09
C ALA A 200 -15.72 22.17 -2.50
N ILE A 201 -15.63 23.51 -2.34
CA ILE A 201 -16.74 24.35 -1.88
C ILE A 201 -17.88 24.37 -2.90
N LEU A 202 -17.57 24.47 -4.19
CA LEU A 202 -18.58 24.48 -5.26
C LEU A 202 -19.22 23.10 -5.51
N ASN A 203 -18.55 22.02 -5.10
CA ASN A 203 -19.02 20.64 -5.25
C ASN A 203 -19.75 20.11 -4.00
N ILE A 204 -20.09 20.97 -3.02
CA ILE A 204 -20.76 20.46 -1.82
C ILE A 204 -22.12 19.83 -2.16
N ASN A 205 -22.43 18.73 -1.50
CA ASN A 205 -23.70 18.01 -1.64
C ASN A 205 -24.72 18.37 -0.54
N THR A 206 -24.44 19.44 0.22
CA THR A 206 -25.27 19.96 1.31
C THR A 206 -25.64 21.41 1.05
N ALA A 207 -26.58 21.96 1.83
CA ALA A 207 -27.03 23.34 1.66
C ALA A 207 -25.93 24.39 1.90
N ASN A 208 -24.95 24.11 2.76
CA ASN A 208 -23.79 24.96 3.01
C ASN A 208 -22.66 24.19 3.72
N ALA A 209 -21.47 24.77 3.76
CA ALA A 209 -20.30 24.23 4.44
C ALA A 209 -20.09 24.80 5.86
N ARG A 210 -21.13 25.40 6.46
CA ARG A 210 -20.99 26.08 7.76
C ARG A 210 -20.66 25.07 8.87
N GLY A 211 -19.65 25.39 9.68
CA GLY A 211 -19.17 24.51 10.74
C GLY A 211 -18.38 23.29 10.25
N CYS A 212 -18.12 23.18 8.95
CA CYS A 212 -17.31 22.09 8.40
C CYS A 212 -15.81 22.34 8.58
N LYS A 213 -15.03 21.29 8.36
CA LYS A 213 -13.57 21.31 8.29
C LYS A 213 -13.12 21.00 6.87
N MET A 214 -12.01 21.58 6.43
CA MET A 214 -11.39 21.29 5.14
C MET A 214 -10.02 20.66 5.33
N TYR A 215 -9.80 19.47 4.78
CA TYR A 215 -8.49 18.84 4.61
C TYR A 215 -7.98 19.20 3.23
N VAL A 216 -6.75 19.71 3.12
CA VAL A 216 -6.16 20.16 1.85
C VAL A 216 -4.69 19.76 1.74
N SER A 217 -4.25 19.32 0.57
CA SER A 217 -2.86 18.86 0.39
C SER A 217 -1.81 19.98 0.30
N LEU A 218 -2.23 21.24 0.21
CA LEU A 218 -1.39 22.43 0.19
C LEU A 218 -2.11 23.62 0.87
N PHE A 219 -1.39 24.43 1.64
CA PHE A 219 -1.95 25.57 2.36
C PHE A 219 -2.69 26.54 1.41
N PRO A 220 -3.92 26.99 1.76
CA PRO A 220 -4.73 27.78 0.85
C PRO A 220 -4.17 29.18 0.54
N CYS A 221 -4.28 29.59 -0.72
CA CYS A 221 -3.98 30.97 -1.10
C CYS A 221 -5.00 31.97 -0.53
N ASN A 222 -4.72 33.27 -0.64
CA ASN A 222 -5.61 34.32 -0.17
C ASN A 222 -7.00 34.30 -0.82
N ASN A 223 -7.12 33.93 -2.11
CA ASN A 223 -8.43 33.84 -2.77
C ASN A 223 -9.26 32.66 -2.26
N CYS A 224 -8.63 31.48 -2.09
CA CYS A 224 -9.29 30.33 -1.47
C CYS A 224 -9.65 30.61 0.00
N CYS A 225 -8.78 31.29 0.76
CA CYS A 225 -9.06 31.72 2.12
C CYS A 225 -10.36 32.55 2.22
N LYS A 226 -10.54 33.54 1.35
CA LYS A 226 -11.80 34.32 1.29
C LYS A 226 -13.02 33.40 1.10
N MET A 227 -12.94 32.44 0.18
CA MET A 227 -14.05 31.50 -0.07
C MET A 227 -14.30 30.58 1.12
N ILE A 228 -13.24 30.05 1.75
CA ILE A 228 -13.32 29.20 2.94
C ILE A 228 -14.05 29.96 4.06
N ILE A 229 -13.61 31.18 4.37
CA ILE A 229 -14.22 32.04 5.39
C ILE A 229 -15.70 32.30 5.07
N GLN A 230 -15.99 32.77 3.85
CA GLN A 230 -17.36 33.11 3.46
C GLN A 230 -18.30 31.90 3.40
N SER A 231 -17.77 30.70 3.17
CA SER A 231 -18.56 29.45 3.19
C SER A 231 -18.89 28.96 4.61
N GLY A 232 -18.30 29.56 5.64
CA GLY A 232 -18.51 29.22 7.04
C GLY A 232 -17.71 28.01 7.54
N ILE A 233 -16.68 27.58 6.80
CA ILE A 233 -15.75 26.54 7.25
C ILE A 233 -14.94 27.08 8.43
N VAL A 234 -14.81 26.27 9.49
CA VAL A 234 -14.23 26.71 10.77
C VAL A 234 -12.81 26.20 11.03
N GLU A 235 -12.37 25.18 10.30
CA GLU A 235 -11.03 24.60 10.44
C GLU A 235 -10.45 24.16 9.10
N VAL A 236 -9.19 24.47 8.85
CA VAL A 236 -8.40 24.01 7.70
C VAL A 236 -7.23 23.15 8.20
N ILE A 237 -7.18 21.90 7.78
CA ILE A 237 -6.10 20.96 8.06
C ILE A 237 -5.29 20.79 6.78
N TYR A 238 -4.03 21.23 6.77
CA TYR A 238 -3.22 21.25 5.56
C TYR A 238 -1.99 20.34 5.66
N LEU A 239 -1.64 19.66 4.56
CA LEU A 239 -0.50 18.74 4.54
C LEU A 239 0.85 19.45 4.39
N ARG A 240 0.91 20.47 3.53
CA ARG A 240 2.15 21.18 3.18
C ARG A 240 1.91 22.67 3.15
N ASP A 241 2.93 23.46 3.50
CA ASP A 241 2.95 24.91 3.30
C ASP A 241 4.20 25.33 2.52
N LYS A 242 4.26 24.91 1.25
CA LYS A 242 5.41 25.14 0.36
C LYS A 242 5.70 26.63 0.15
N TYR A 243 4.66 27.46 0.20
CA TYR A 243 4.74 28.88 -0.12
C TYR A 243 4.56 29.75 1.13
N TYR A 244 5.04 29.28 2.28
CA TYR A 244 4.82 29.91 3.59
C TYR A 244 5.08 31.42 3.54
N ASP A 245 6.25 31.87 3.08
CA ASP A 245 6.63 33.30 3.08
C ASP A 245 6.00 34.13 1.95
N SER A 246 5.21 33.51 1.06
CA SER A 246 4.56 34.26 -0.02
C SER A 246 3.54 35.26 0.53
N ASN A 247 3.43 36.43 -0.12
CA ASN A 247 2.42 37.43 0.24
C ASN A 247 0.99 36.86 0.25
N MET A 248 0.72 35.89 -0.63
CA MET A 248 -0.57 35.19 -0.69
C MET A 248 -0.82 34.35 0.57
N SER A 249 0.16 33.56 1.02
CA SER A 249 0.04 32.75 2.24
C SER A 249 0.03 33.61 3.51
N VAL A 250 0.82 34.68 3.55
CA VAL A 250 0.80 35.65 4.66
C VAL A 250 -0.57 36.32 4.78
N ALA A 251 -1.15 36.78 3.67
CA ALA A 251 -2.49 37.37 3.65
C ALA A 251 -3.57 36.33 4.05
N SER A 252 -3.43 35.10 3.60
CA SER A 252 -4.32 33.98 3.96
C SER A 252 -4.32 33.73 5.49
N ARG A 253 -3.16 33.61 6.13
CA ARG A 253 -3.05 33.46 7.59
C ARG A 253 -3.66 34.65 8.34
N ARG A 254 -3.34 35.89 7.93
CA ARG A 254 -3.94 37.10 8.53
C ARG A 254 -5.47 37.08 8.46
N MET A 255 -6.05 36.69 7.33
CA MET A 255 -7.49 36.60 7.18
C MET A 255 -8.10 35.47 8.03
N PHE A 256 -7.47 34.30 8.09
CA PHE A 256 -7.91 33.22 8.96
C PHE A 256 -7.86 33.61 10.45
N ASP A 257 -6.78 34.26 10.90
CA ASP A 257 -6.64 34.78 12.27
C ASP A 257 -7.75 35.78 12.60
N MET A 258 -8.02 36.74 11.71
CA MET A 258 -9.07 37.74 11.90
C MET A 258 -10.47 37.14 11.91
N ALA A 259 -10.72 36.11 11.10
CA ALA A 259 -12.02 35.45 10.99
C ALA A 259 -12.24 34.37 12.06
N GLY A 260 -11.22 34.02 12.84
CA GLY A 260 -11.28 32.93 13.82
C GLY A 260 -11.38 31.54 13.17
N VAL A 261 -10.90 31.38 11.94
CA VAL A 261 -10.82 30.07 11.28
C VAL A 261 -9.50 29.43 11.67
N LYS A 262 -9.56 28.29 12.35
CA LYS A 262 -8.36 27.57 12.78
C LYS A 262 -7.66 26.95 11.57
N TYR A 263 -6.33 27.04 11.49
CA TYR A 263 -5.54 26.30 10.51
C TYR A 263 -4.45 25.49 11.21
N THR A 264 -4.33 24.21 10.87
CA THR A 264 -3.41 23.27 11.54
C THR A 264 -2.64 22.45 10.51
N VAL A 265 -1.34 22.28 10.73
CA VAL A 265 -0.53 21.33 9.97
C VAL A 265 -1.03 19.91 10.30
N TYR A 266 -1.26 19.11 9.28
CA TYR A 266 -1.61 17.70 9.43
C TYR A 266 -0.49 16.92 10.15
N SER A 267 -0.87 16.08 11.12
CA SER A 267 0.05 15.34 11.99
C SER A 267 -0.34 13.87 12.17
N GLY A 268 -0.85 13.24 11.11
CA GLY A 268 -1.18 11.81 11.12
C GLY A 268 0.05 10.92 11.30
N LYS A 269 -0.16 9.70 11.78
CA LYS A 269 0.92 8.76 12.15
C LYS A 269 1.53 8.06 10.95
N ARG A 270 0.71 7.75 9.94
CA ARG A 270 1.15 7.06 8.72
C ARG A 270 1.70 8.02 7.68
N SER A 271 2.80 7.62 7.04
CA SER A 271 3.39 8.30 5.87
C SER A 271 2.65 8.02 4.58
N ASP A 272 1.99 6.87 4.49
CA ASP A 272 1.38 6.35 3.27
C ASP A 272 0.13 5.51 3.56
N ILE A 273 -0.74 5.43 2.56
CA ILE A 273 -1.94 4.59 2.54
C ILE A 273 -1.96 3.90 1.17
N LEU A 274 -1.77 2.58 1.14
CA LEU A 274 -1.82 1.80 -0.10
C LEU A 274 -3.23 1.29 -0.36
N ILE A 275 -3.78 1.65 -1.53
CA ILE A 275 -5.06 1.15 -2.02
C ILE A 275 -4.78 0.11 -3.12
N ARG A 276 -5.20 -1.14 -2.91
CA ARG A 276 -5.09 -2.20 -3.92
C ARG A 276 -6.43 -2.38 -4.61
N LEU A 277 -6.41 -2.42 -5.95
CA LEU A 277 -7.60 -2.59 -6.78
C LEU A 277 -7.77 -4.03 -7.31
N CYS A 278 -7.00 -5.00 -6.81
CA CYS A 278 -7.10 -6.41 -7.22
C CYS A 278 -8.05 -7.21 -6.32
N GLU A 279 -8.80 -8.16 -6.90
CA GLU A 279 -9.80 -8.98 -6.18
C GLU A 279 -9.22 -10.07 -5.27
N ASN A 280 -7.94 -10.44 -5.43
CA ASN A 280 -7.39 -11.67 -4.86
C ASN A 280 -6.80 -11.54 -3.45
N ASP A 281 -6.76 -10.35 -2.86
CA ASP A 281 -6.32 -10.15 -1.48
C ASP A 281 -7.53 -9.79 -0.61
N SER A 282 -7.76 -10.55 0.46
CA SER A 282 -8.86 -10.35 1.42
C SER A 282 -8.81 -9.01 2.18
N HIS A 283 -7.90 -8.10 1.83
CA HIS A 283 -7.60 -6.84 2.50
C HIS A 283 -7.35 -5.71 1.48
N TRP A 284 -8.37 -4.88 1.25
CA TRP A 284 -8.36 -3.75 0.29
C TRP A 284 -7.39 -2.60 0.65
N ILE A 285 -6.94 -2.56 1.92
CA ILE A 285 -6.04 -1.54 2.46
C ILE A 285 -4.95 -2.26 3.24
N VAL A 286 -3.70 -2.04 2.83
CA VAL A 286 -2.52 -2.43 3.61
C VAL A 286 -1.87 -1.13 4.08
N CYS A 287 -1.78 -0.95 5.38
CA CYS A 287 -1.03 0.16 5.96
C CYS A 287 0.38 -0.36 6.27
N SER A 288 1.42 0.38 5.86
CA SER A 288 2.79 0.14 6.35
C SER A 288 3.08 0.96 7.60
#